data_AF-A0A1F2QR16-F1
#
_entry.id   AF-A0A1F2QR16-F1
#
_cell.length_a   1.000
_cell.length_b   1.000
_cell.length_c   1.000
_cell.angle_alpha   90.00
_cell.angle_beta   90.00
_cell.angle_gamma   90.00
#
_symmetry.space_group_name_H-M   'P 1'
#
loop_
_entity.id
_entity.type
_entity.pdbx_description
1 polymer ?
#
loop_
_entity_poly.entity_id
_entity_poly.type
_entity_poly.pdbx_seq_one_letter_code
_entity_poly.pdbx_strand_id
1 'polypeptide(L)'
;MRDAKRALGASEATARTIRFPARLRSRIAADAERCGRSFEAQVLAILRRHYGESVDIAPTPSLILALAEASLAGMSESDRALVTARLEAE
;
A
#
# COMPACT_ATOMS: atom_id res chain seq x y z
N MET A 1 17.10 -16.61 -0.65
CA MET A 1 15.82 -15.97 -0.27
C MET A 1 15.90 -15.16 1.03
N ARG A 2 17.06 -14.53 1.36
CA ARG A 2 17.23 -13.71 2.57
C ARG A 2 17.55 -12.22 2.28
N ASP A 3 17.92 -11.90 1.04
CA ASP A 3 18.41 -10.56 0.67
C ASP A 3 17.32 -9.54 0.32
N ALA A 4 16.14 -9.99 -0.14
CA ALA A 4 15.02 -9.11 -0.48
C ALA A 4 14.42 -8.38 0.74
N LYS A 5 14.69 -8.87 1.96
CA LYS A 5 14.16 -8.30 3.21
C LYS A 5 14.92 -7.05 3.68
N ARG A 6 16.11 -6.78 3.13
CA ARG A 6 16.98 -5.66 3.55
C ARG A 6 16.75 -4.35 2.81
N ALA A 7 16.00 -4.35 1.71
CA ALA A 7 15.76 -3.14 0.92
C ALA A 7 14.65 -2.21 1.46
N LEU A 8 13.96 -2.60 2.54
CA LEU A 8 12.94 -1.76 3.22
C LEU A 8 13.56 -0.69 4.13
N GLY A 9 14.87 -0.46 4.03
CA GLY A 9 15.62 0.48 4.85
C GLY A 9 15.35 1.93 4.47
N ALA A 10 14.69 2.65 5.38
CA ALA A 10 14.65 4.10 5.49
C ALA A 10 14.24 4.85 4.21
N SER A 11 12.96 4.76 3.85
CA SER A 11 12.34 5.84 3.07
C SER A 11 12.41 7.11 3.93
N GLU A 12 13.24 8.09 3.53
CA GLU A 12 13.18 9.44 4.09
C GLU A 12 11.72 9.84 4.22
N ALA A 13 11.34 10.36 5.40
CA ALA A 13 9.97 10.73 5.75
C ALA A 13 9.45 11.82 4.79
N THR A 14 9.07 11.40 3.60
CA THR A 14 8.54 12.27 2.58
C THR A 14 7.14 12.60 3.05
N ALA A 15 6.86 13.86 3.37
CA ALA A 15 5.52 14.27 3.73
C ALA A 15 4.57 13.94 2.56
N ARG A 16 3.70 12.92 2.75
CA ARG A 16 2.73 12.49 1.72
C ARG A 16 1.38 13.13 2.01
N THR A 17 0.80 13.73 0.98
CA THR A 17 -0.51 14.38 1.10
C THR A 17 -1.62 13.41 0.73
N ILE A 18 -2.45 13.03 1.70
CA ILE A 18 -3.66 12.22 1.48
C ILE A 18 -4.89 13.14 1.52
N ARG A 19 -5.73 13.07 0.48
CA ARG A 19 -7.01 13.80 0.43
C ARG A 19 -8.14 12.88 0.87
N PHE A 20 -8.84 13.28 1.93
CA PHE A 20 -9.99 12.54 2.47
C PHE A 20 -11.29 13.22 2.06
N PRO A 21 -12.31 12.47 1.60
CA PRO A 21 -13.67 12.99 1.52
C PRO A 21 -14.13 13.55 2.87
N ALA A 22 -14.88 14.65 2.86
CA ALA A 22 -15.24 15.39 4.08
C ALA A 22 -15.86 14.49 5.17
N ARG A 23 -16.82 13.64 4.78
CA ARG A 23 -17.48 12.69 5.70
C ARG A 23 -16.49 11.70 6.33
N LEU A 24 -15.51 11.22 5.56
CA LEU A 24 -14.48 10.31 6.07
C LEU A 24 -13.55 11.04 7.04
N ARG A 25 -13.14 12.27 6.69
CA ARG A 25 -12.31 13.11 7.56
C ARG A 25 -12.98 13.34 8.93
N SER A 26 -14.26 13.71 8.96
CA SER A 26 -14.99 13.92 10.21
C SER A 26 -15.07 12.65 11.07
N ARG A 27 -15.28 11.49 10.44
CA ARG A 27 -15.30 10.20 11.16
C ARG A 27 -13.96 9.87 11.79
N ILE A 28 -12.86 10.06 11.06
CA ILE A 28 -11.50 9.80 11.58
C ILE A 28 -11.16 10.79 12.71
N ALA A 29 -11.57 12.06 12.58
CA ALA A 29 -11.35 13.07 13.62
C ALA A 29 -12.05 12.71 14.94
N ALA A 30 -13.34 12.33 14.88
CA ALA A 30 -14.08 11.90 16.07
C ALA A 30 -13.47 10.66 16.74
N ASP A 31 -12.96 9.73 15.92
CA ASP A 31 -12.28 8.53 16.42
C ASP A 31 -10.92 8.87 17.07
N ALA A 32 -10.17 9.81 16.49
CA ALA A 32 -8.91 10.29 17.06
C ALA A 32 -9.12 10.94 18.43
N GLU A 33 -10.13 11.79 18.57
CA GLU A 33 -10.53 12.41 19.85
C GLU A 33 -10.89 11.34 20.89
N ARG A 34 -11.73 10.37 20.52
CA ARG A 34 -12.14 9.26 21.41
C ARG A 34 -10.94 8.43 21.89
N CYS A 35 -9.94 8.24 21.04
CA CYS A 35 -8.74 7.48 21.37
C CYS A 35 -7.64 8.33 22.04
N GLY A 36 -7.85 9.63 22.25
CA GLY A 36 -6.83 10.53 22.81
C GLY A 36 -5.59 10.68 21.92
N ARG A 37 -5.78 10.63 20.60
CA ARG A 37 -4.70 10.68 19.60
C ARG A 37 -4.83 11.89 18.69
N SER A 38 -3.73 12.31 18.08
CA SER A 38 -3.80 13.23 16.94
C SER A 38 -4.47 12.56 15.74
N PHE A 39 -5.07 13.36 14.85
CA PHE A 39 -5.67 12.85 13.61
C PHE A 39 -4.68 12.01 12.80
N GLU A 40 -3.44 12.48 12.66
CA GLU A 40 -2.40 11.84 11.88
C GLU A 40 -1.93 10.51 12.52
N ALA A 41 -1.80 10.47 13.85
CA ALA A 41 -1.52 9.24 14.58
C ALA A 41 -2.65 8.22 14.44
N GLN A 42 -3.91 8.68 14.39
CA GLN A 42 -5.05 7.79 14.15
C GLN A 42 -5.09 7.25 12.73
N VAL A 43 -4.79 8.07 11.71
CA VAL A 43 -4.63 7.61 10.33
C VAL A 43 -3.56 6.53 10.25
N LEU A 44 -2.38 6.77 10.83
CA LEU A 44 -1.30 5.77 10.86
C LEU A 44 -1.72 4.48 11.58
N ALA A 45 -2.43 4.58 12.71
CA ALA A 45 -2.91 3.42 13.44
C ALA A 45 -3.91 2.58 12.62
N ILE A 46 -4.82 3.23 11.89
CA ILE A 46 -5.76 2.56 10.97
C ILE A 46 -5.01 1.86 9.85
N LEU A 47 -4.08 2.55 9.20
CA LEU A 47 -3.26 1.98 8.12
C LEU A 47 -2.47 0.77 8.62
N ARG A 48 -1.80 0.90 9.77
CA ARG A 48 -1.01 -0.20 10.37
C ARG A 48 -1.87 -1.40 10.74
N ARG A 49 -3.07 -1.17 11.26
CA ARG A 49 -4.01 -2.25 11.62
C ARG A 49 -4.46 -3.05 10.38
N HIS A 50 -4.61 -2.41 9.22
CA HIS A 50 -5.11 -3.07 8.02
C HIS A 50 -4.01 -3.64 7.13
N TYR A 51 -2.84 -3.00 7.08
CA TYR A 51 -1.78 -3.35 6.15
C TYR A 51 -0.46 -3.76 6.84
N GLY A 52 -0.38 -3.73 8.18
CA GLY A 52 0.81 -4.08 8.96
C GLY A 52 1.71 -2.88 9.29
N GLU A 53 2.79 -3.10 10.06
CA GLU A 53 3.69 -2.03 10.54
C GLU A 53 4.33 -1.22 9.38
N SER A 54 4.57 -1.89 8.25
CA SER A 54 5.24 -1.37 7.06
C SER A 54 4.25 -1.18 5.92
N VAL A 55 3.47 -0.10 5.99
CA VAL A 55 2.56 0.30 4.91
C VAL A 55 3.28 1.28 4.01
N ASP A 56 3.73 0.84 2.85
CA ASP A 56 4.06 1.76 1.75
C ASP A 56 2.78 2.05 0.95
N ILE A 57 2.20 3.23 1.20
CA ILE A 57 0.97 3.72 0.55
C ILE A 57 1.23 4.32 -0.84
N ALA A 58 2.50 4.43 -1.26
CA ALA A 58 2.88 4.88 -2.59
C ALA A 58 4.23 4.27 -2.98
N PRO A 59 4.26 2.95 -3.27
CA PRO A 59 5.47 2.27 -3.67
C PRO A 59 6.10 2.96 -4.88
N THR A 60 7.43 2.97 -4.94
CA THR A 60 8.12 3.52 -6.11
C THR A 60 7.67 2.78 -7.37
N PRO A 61 7.63 3.44 -8.55
CA PRO A 61 7.29 2.75 -9.80
C PRO A 61 8.14 1.49 -10.01
N SER A 62 9.42 1.53 -9.64
CA SER A 62 10.30 0.36 -9.69
C SER A 62 9.86 -0.79 -8.79
N LEU A 63 9.37 -0.49 -7.58
CA LEU A 63 8.84 -1.50 -6.67
C LEU A 63 7.51 -2.08 -7.16
N ILE A 64 6.65 -1.26 -7.75
CA ILE A 64 5.39 -1.71 -8.38
C ILE A 64 5.69 -2.71 -9.50
N LEU A 65 6.62 -2.36 -10.40
CA LEU A 65 7.01 -3.23 -11.51
C LEU A 65 7.64 -4.54 -11.01
N ALA A 66 8.54 -4.47 -10.02
CA ALA A 66 9.15 -5.66 -9.43
C ALA A 66 8.10 -6.60 -8.79
N LEU A 67 7.09 -6.06 -8.12
CA LEU A 67 5.98 -6.85 -7.56
C LEU A 67 5.11 -7.48 -8.64
N ALA A 68 4.82 -6.75 -9.72
CA ALA A 68 4.07 -7.27 -10.86
C ALA A 68 4.83 -8.43 -11.54
N GLU A 69 6.13 -8.24 -11.81
CA GLU A 69 6.99 -9.29 -12.38
C GLU A 69 7.05 -10.53 -11.47
N ALA A 70 7.21 -10.33 -10.16
CA ALA A 70 7.24 -11.43 -9.19
C ALA A 70 5.89 -12.19 -9.12
N SER A 71 4.77 -11.49 -9.30
CA SER A 71 3.43 -12.10 -9.30
C SER A 71 3.20 -13.01 -10.51
N LEU A 72 3.93 -12.79 -11.61
CA LEU A 72 3.90 -13.63 -12.81
C LEU A 72 4.96 -14.74 -12.79
N ALA A 73 5.91 -14.72 -11.84
CA ALA A 73 6.99 -15.69 -11.78
C ALA A 73 6.46 -17.09 -11.50
N GLY A 74 6.86 -18.06 -12.34
CA GLY A 74 6.40 -19.45 -12.23
C GLY A 74 5.05 -19.75 -12.91
N MET A 75 4.36 -18.75 -13.46
CA MET A 75 3.20 -19.00 -14.34
C MET A 75 3.64 -19.59 -15.68
N SER A 76 2.88 -20.57 -16.16
CA SER A 76 3.04 -21.11 -17.51
C SER A 76 2.71 -20.05 -18.56
N GLU A 77 3.21 -20.22 -19.79
CA GLU A 77 2.96 -19.31 -20.90
C GLU A 77 1.46 -19.23 -21.23
N SER A 78 0.75 -20.36 -21.15
CA SER A 78 -0.69 -20.47 -21.35
C SER A 78 -1.48 -19.65 -20.32
N ASP A 79 -1.09 -19.72 -19.04
CA ASP A 79 -1.77 -18.98 -17.97
C ASP A 79 -1.51 -17.48 -18.09
N ARG A 80 -0.31 -17.08 -18.51
CA ARG A 80 0.02 -15.67 -18.79
C ARG A 80 -0.83 -15.12 -19.93
N ALA A 81 -0.94 -15.87 -21.03
CA ALA A 81 -1.77 -15.47 -22.17
C ALA A 81 -3.24 -15.27 -21.77
N LEU A 82 -3.78 -16.17 -20.92
CA LEU A 82 -5.15 -16.07 -20.41
C LEU A 82 -5.37 -14.82 -19.55
N VAL A 83 -4.43 -14.50 -18.65
CA VAL A 83 -4.52 -13.30 -17.80
C VAL A 83 -4.44 -12.03 -18.63
N THR A 84 -3.52 -11.94 -19.58
CA THR A 84 -3.39 -10.78 -20.48
C THR A 84 -4.67 -10.57 -21.28
N ALA A 85 -5.20 -11.62 -21.90
CA ALA A 85 -6.43 -11.53 -22.69
C ALA A 85 -7.63 -11.06 -21.87
N ARG A 86 -7.71 -11.45 -20.59
CA ARG A 86 -8.80 -11.01 -19.71
C ARG A 86 -8.71 -9.54 -19.31
N LEU A 87 -7.50 -9.01 -19.14
CA LEU A 87 -7.27 -7.61 -18.81
C LEU A 87 -7.53 -6.67 -19.99
N GLU A 88 -7.32 -7.12 -21.23
CA GLU A 88 -7.61 -6.33 -22.44
C GLU A 88 -9.11 -6.26 -22.77
N ALA A 89 -9.93 -7.10 -22.15
CA ALA A 89 -11.37 -7.18 -22.37
C ALA A 89 -12.20 -6.33 -21.39
N GLU A 90 -11.58 -5.75 -20.35
CA GLU A 90 -12.20 -4.82 -19.39
C GLU A 90 -12.00 -3.35 -19.79
#